data_AF-A0A4V2SN20-F1
#
_entry.id   AF-A0A4V2SN20-F1
#
_cell.length_a   1.000
_cell.length_b   1.000
_cell.length_c   1.000
_cell.angle_alpha   90.00
_cell.angle_beta   90.00
_cell.angle_gamma   90.00
#
_symmetry.space_group_name_H-M   'P 1'
#
loop_
_entity.id
_entity.type
_entity.pdbx_description
1 polymer ?
#
loop_
_entity_poly.entity_id
_entity_poly.type
_entity_poly.pdbx_seq_one_letter_code
_entity_poly.pdbx_strand_id
1 'polypeptide(L)'
;MVARANNVADMIDTVTGARVAVRLRLPATPCYVRADLSQFETALVNMAVNARDAMDGAGTLTIEVRCGASLPPLRGHAGSPGKFVAVSLTDTGSGITSGDMQRIFEPFFTTKDVGKGTGLGLSQAFGFAKQSGGDIEVTSEAGAGATFTLYLPEAQSGPEAIDETPAGTSSGEGAGLCVLVVEDNEEVGRFSTQALEELGYKTRWVATAEEALRVLERGKAGFDVVFSDVVMPGIGGLELAKKLSRDMPELPVVLASGYSHVIAQEGSHGFTLVHKPYSADEVSRVLRAVTSESAR
;
A
#
# COMPACT_ATOMS: atom_id res chain seq x y z
N MET A 1 -13.30 7.43 5.20
CA MET A 1 -13.00 6.96 3.83
C MET A 1 -12.76 8.10 2.84
N VAL A 2 -13.50 9.22 2.87
CA VAL A 2 -13.35 10.34 1.91
C VAL A 2 -11.94 10.93 1.86
N ALA A 3 -11.32 11.26 3.01
CA ALA A 3 -9.93 11.74 3.05
C ALA A 3 -8.90 10.69 2.56
N ARG A 4 -9.21 9.40 2.70
CA ARG A 4 -8.31 8.29 2.31
C ARG A 4 -8.48 7.86 0.86
N ALA A 5 -9.65 8.08 0.26
CA ALA A 5 -9.88 7.83 -1.15
C ALA A 5 -9.12 8.84 -2.05
N ASN A 6 -8.87 10.05 -1.56
CA ASN A 6 -7.99 11.01 -2.22
C ASN A 6 -6.53 10.54 -2.19
N ASN A 7 -6.01 10.06 -1.04
CA ASN A 7 -4.64 9.50 -0.97
C ASN A 7 -4.45 8.28 -1.89
N VAL A 8 -5.47 7.43 -1.98
CA VAL A 8 -5.49 6.29 -2.90
C VAL A 8 -5.49 6.75 -4.36
N ALA A 9 -6.19 7.85 -4.66
CA ALA A 9 -6.20 8.42 -6.01
C ALA A 9 -4.84 9.01 -6.39
N ASP A 10 -4.17 9.70 -5.46
CA ASP A 10 -2.83 10.25 -5.68
C ASP A 10 -1.79 9.12 -5.87
N MET A 11 -1.91 8.04 -5.09
CA MET A 11 -1.13 6.82 -5.28
C MET A 11 -1.40 6.19 -6.66
N ILE A 12 -2.67 6.09 -7.05
CA ILE A 12 -3.05 5.55 -8.36
C ILE A 12 -2.55 6.44 -9.49
N ASP A 13 -2.63 7.77 -9.36
CA ASP A 13 -2.15 8.73 -10.36
C ASP A 13 -0.64 8.58 -10.59
N THR A 14 0.12 8.39 -9.51
CA THR A 14 1.55 8.11 -9.54
C THR A 14 1.87 6.82 -10.31
N VAL A 15 1.06 5.76 -10.11
CA VAL A 15 1.26 4.46 -10.76
C VAL A 15 0.72 4.44 -12.19
N THR A 16 -0.35 5.18 -12.50
CA THR A 16 -0.93 5.25 -13.85
C THR A 16 -0.13 6.16 -14.77
N GLY A 17 0.55 7.16 -14.21
CA GLY A 17 1.41 8.11 -14.90
C GLY A 17 0.64 9.23 -15.60
N ALA A 18 1.34 10.32 -15.94
CA ALA A 18 0.77 11.61 -16.39
C ALA A 18 -0.12 11.58 -17.65
N ARG A 19 -0.22 10.43 -18.35
CA ARG A 19 -1.06 10.27 -19.56
C ARG A 19 -2.41 9.61 -19.28
N VAL A 20 -2.66 9.14 -18.06
CA VAL A 20 -3.95 8.61 -17.63
C VAL A 20 -4.62 9.61 -16.70
N ALA A 21 -5.81 10.09 -17.06
CA ALA A 21 -6.58 10.98 -16.21
C ALA A 21 -7.35 10.17 -15.16
N VAL A 22 -7.04 10.37 -13.88
CA VAL A 22 -7.79 9.76 -12.77
C VAL A 22 -8.99 10.62 -12.39
N ARG A 23 -10.18 10.00 -12.29
CA ARG A 23 -11.44 10.67 -11.90
C ARG A 23 -12.02 9.99 -10.66
N LEU A 24 -12.31 10.77 -9.63
CA LEU A 24 -12.93 10.25 -8.40
C LEU A 24 -14.42 10.58 -8.34
N ARG A 25 -15.22 9.60 -7.94
CA ARG A 25 -16.64 9.75 -7.60
C ARG A 25 -16.86 9.14 -6.23
N LEU A 26 -16.88 10.01 -5.22
CA LEU A 26 -17.02 9.62 -3.82
C LEU A 26 -18.44 9.92 -3.33
N PRO A 27 -18.99 9.08 -2.43
CA PRO A 27 -20.28 9.34 -1.83
C PRO A 27 -20.20 10.55 -0.89
N ALA A 28 -21.30 11.29 -0.76
CA ALA A 28 -21.37 12.45 0.13
C ALA A 28 -21.14 12.06 1.61
N THR A 29 -21.60 10.87 2.00
CA THR A 29 -21.40 10.30 3.33
C THR A 29 -20.38 9.17 3.28
N PRO A 30 -19.38 9.14 4.19
CA PRO A 30 -18.44 8.04 4.24
C PRO A 30 -19.14 6.74 4.67
N CYS A 31 -18.85 5.65 3.98
CA CYS A 31 -19.06 4.30 4.49
C CYS A 31 -17.75 3.70 4.98
N TYR A 32 -17.86 2.56 5.65
CA TYR A 32 -16.75 1.92 6.33
C TYR A 32 -16.73 0.43 6.01
N VAL A 33 -15.53 -0.13 5.97
CA VAL A 33 -15.29 -1.55 5.74
C VAL A 33 -14.26 -2.01 6.77
N ARG A 34 -14.36 -3.28 7.18
CA ARG A 34 -13.32 -3.93 7.97
C ARG A 34 -12.49 -4.79 7.04
N ALA A 35 -11.33 -4.27 6.63
CA ALA A 35 -10.39 -4.97 5.77
C ALA A 35 -8.97 -4.61 6.17
N ASP A 36 -8.02 -5.47 5.80
CA ASP A 36 -6.61 -5.13 5.89
C ASP A 36 -6.28 -4.02 4.89
N LEU A 37 -5.69 -2.94 5.38
CA LEU A 37 -5.44 -1.73 4.58
C LEU A 37 -4.40 -1.95 3.49
N SER A 38 -3.30 -2.65 3.79
CA SER A 38 -2.22 -2.84 2.81
C SER A 38 -2.65 -3.80 1.71
N GLN A 39 -3.44 -4.81 2.04
CA GLN A 39 -4.05 -5.70 1.05
C GLN A 39 -5.08 -4.97 0.18
N PHE A 40 -5.86 -4.06 0.76
CA PHE A 40 -6.81 -3.23 0.02
C PHE A 40 -6.08 -2.30 -0.98
N GLU A 41 -5.06 -1.58 -0.54
CA GLU A 41 -4.25 -0.71 -1.39
C GLU A 41 -3.57 -1.49 -2.51
N THR A 42 -2.98 -2.66 -2.18
CA THR A 42 -2.37 -3.56 -3.15
C THR A 42 -3.38 -4.03 -4.20
N ALA A 43 -4.61 -4.39 -3.78
CA ALA A 43 -5.66 -4.79 -4.70
C ALA A 43 -6.03 -3.66 -5.68
N LEU A 44 -6.15 -2.42 -5.19
CA LEU A 44 -6.44 -1.25 -6.01
C LEU A 44 -5.32 -0.93 -6.99
N VAL A 45 -4.06 -0.98 -6.56
CA VAL A 45 -2.88 -0.78 -7.43
C VAL A 45 -2.84 -1.84 -8.52
N ASN A 46 -3.05 -3.12 -8.18
CA ASN A 46 -3.08 -4.21 -9.14
C ASN A 46 -4.17 -4.01 -10.21
N MET A 47 -5.35 -3.54 -9.82
CA MET A 47 -6.41 -3.20 -10.77
C MET A 47 -6.07 -1.96 -11.60
N ALA A 48 -5.48 -0.92 -11.01
CA ALA A 48 -5.10 0.31 -11.69
C ALA A 48 -3.95 0.13 -12.72
N VAL A 49 -2.95 -0.70 -12.41
CA VAL A 49 -1.87 -1.06 -13.36
C VAL A 49 -2.46 -1.81 -14.55
N ASN A 50 -3.40 -2.73 -14.31
CA ASN A 50 -4.06 -3.44 -15.40
C ASN A 50 -4.90 -2.51 -16.28
N ALA A 51 -5.63 -1.57 -15.67
CA ALA A 51 -6.34 -0.52 -16.39
C ALA A 51 -5.39 0.33 -17.25
N ARG A 52 -4.27 0.81 -16.69
CA ARG A 52 -3.25 1.58 -17.43
C ARG A 52 -2.73 0.81 -18.64
N ASP A 53 -2.37 -0.45 -18.43
CA ASP A 53 -1.80 -1.28 -19.49
C ASP A 53 -2.86 -1.59 -20.56
N ALA A 54 -4.13 -1.77 -20.19
CA ALA A 54 -5.24 -1.94 -21.15
C ALA A 54 -5.50 -0.68 -22.01
N MET A 55 -5.11 0.49 -21.50
CA MET A 55 -5.20 1.79 -22.17
C MET A 55 -3.92 2.17 -22.95
N ASP A 56 -2.95 1.26 -23.09
CA ASP A 56 -1.62 1.56 -23.66
C ASP A 56 -0.95 2.79 -23.01
N GLY A 57 -1.23 3.01 -21.72
CA GLY A 57 -0.71 4.12 -20.93
C GLY A 57 -1.37 5.48 -21.18
N ALA A 58 -2.48 5.57 -21.93
CA ALA A 58 -3.22 6.82 -22.12
C ALA A 58 -4.75 6.64 -22.13
N GLY A 59 -5.48 7.36 -21.28
CA GLY A 59 -6.94 7.25 -21.20
C GLY A 59 -7.52 7.84 -19.93
N THR A 60 -8.70 7.38 -19.53
CA THR A 60 -9.35 7.81 -18.28
C THR A 60 -9.59 6.61 -17.38
N LEU A 61 -9.14 6.71 -16.12
CA LEU A 61 -9.47 5.77 -15.07
C LEU A 61 -10.45 6.44 -14.09
N THR A 62 -11.67 5.93 -14.02
CA THR A 62 -12.68 6.43 -13.07
C THR A 62 -12.76 5.49 -11.87
N ILE A 63 -12.62 6.05 -10.67
CA ILE A 63 -12.77 5.35 -9.40
C ILE A 63 -14.06 5.84 -8.75
N GLU A 64 -15.01 4.94 -8.56
CA GLU A 64 -16.31 5.24 -7.95
C GLU A 64 -16.51 4.41 -6.67
N VAL A 65 -16.99 5.06 -5.61
CA VAL A 65 -17.33 4.39 -4.35
C VAL A 65 -18.83 4.52 -4.11
N ARG A 66 -19.51 3.39 -3.88
CA ARG A 66 -20.94 3.34 -3.56
C ARG A 66 -21.15 2.59 -2.25
N CYS A 67 -21.88 3.20 -1.33
CA CYS A 67 -22.24 2.59 -0.04
C CYS A 67 -23.59 1.87 -0.14
N GLY A 68 -23.84 0.88 0.73
CA GLY A 68 -25.12 0.17 0.78
C GLY A 68 -25.50 -0.62 -0.48
N ALA A 69 -24.53 -0.98 -1.32
CA ALA A 69 -24.77 -1.80 -2.50
C ALA A 69 -25.09 -3.25 -2.10
N SER A 70 -25.92 -3.93 -2.89
CA SER A 70 -26.08 -5.38 -2.80
C SER A 70 -25.01 -6.09 -3.61
N LEU A 71 -24.49 -7.22 -3.12
CA LEU A 71 -23.58 -8.07 -3.89
C LEU A 71 -24.40 -8.87 -4.92
N PRO A 72 -24.19 -8.69 -6.24
CA PRO A 72 -24.90 -9.47 -7.24
C PRO A 72 -24.46 -10.95 -7.23
N PRO A 73 -25.24 -11.86 -7.84
CA PRO A 73 -24.78 -13.22 -8.08
C PRO A 73 -23.59 -13.22 -9.05
N LEU A 74 -22.45 -13.76 -8.61
CA LEU A 74 -21.21 -13.75 -9.37
C LEU A 74 -20.62 -15.16 -9.47
N ARG A 75 -20.21 -15.56 -10.68
CA ARG A 75 -19.50 -16.82 -10.93
C ARG A 75 -20.13 -18.03 -10.23
N GLY A 76 -21.46 -18.18 -10.33
CA GLY A 76 -22.21 -19.29 -9.73
C GLY A 76 -22.43 -19.21 -8.22
N HIS A 77 -21.90 -18.19 -7.54
CA HIS A 77 -22.20 -17.92 -6.13
C HIS A 77 -23.48 -17.09 -6.02
N ALA A 78 -24.32 -17.44 -5.05
CA ALA A 78 -25.50 -16.64 -4.73
C ALA A 78 -25.06 -15.24 -4.28
N GLY A 79 -25.73 -14.22 -4.81
CA GLY A 79 -25.53 -12.85 -4.35
C GLY A 79 -25.92 -12.70 -2.88
N SER A 80 -25.56 -11.57 -2.28
CA SER A 80 -25.92 -11.27 -0.89
C SER A 80 -26.75 -9.99 -0.82
N PRO A 81 -27.92 -10.03 -0.15
CA PRO A 81 -28.72 -8.83 0.13
C PRO A 81 -28.13 -8.00 1.27
N GLY A 82 -27.00 -8.42 1.85
CA GLY A 82 -26.25 -7.62 2.80
C GLY A 82 -25.79 -6.29 2.20
N LYS A 83 -25.45 -5.33 3.05
CA LYS A 83 -24.90 -4.06 2.61
C LYS A 83 -23.40 -4.19 2.35
N PHE A 84 -22.97 -3.80 1.16
CA PHE A 84 -21.58 -3.77 0.74
C PHE A 84 -21.18 -2.35 0.34
N VAL A 85 -19.91 -2.03 0.56
CA VAL A 85 -19.25 -0.94 -0.13
C VAL A 85 -18.72 -1.48 -1.45
N ALA A 86 -19.15 -0.87 -2.55
CA ALA A 86 -18.69 -1.18 -3.89
C ALA A 86 -17.66 -0.14 -4.32
N VAL A 87 -16.44 -0.59 -4.65
CA VAL A 87 -15.36 0.24 -5.20
C VAL A 87 -15.13 -0.18 -6.63
N SER A 88 -15.53 0.66 -7.58
CA SER A 88 -15.45 0.40 -9.02
C SER A 88 -14.28 1.16 -9.64
N LEU A 89 -13.47 0.45 -10.44
CA LEU A 89 -12.43 1.01 -11.30
C LEU A 89 -12.83 0.78 -12.75
N THR A 90 -13.09 1.87 -13.47
CA THR A 90 -13.50 1.86 -14.88
C THR A 90 -12.42 2.49 -15.74
N ASP A 91 -11.86 1.72 -16.66
CA ASP A 91 -10.91 2.20 -17.67
C ASP A 91 -11.58 2.38 -19.04
N THR A 92 -10.95 3.17 -19.90
CA THR A 92 -11.36 3.38 -21.29
C THR A 92 -10.47 2.62 -22.28
N GLY A 93 -9.90 1.49 -21.85
CA GLY A 93 -8.93 0.72 -22.61
C GLY A 93 -9.54 -0.21 -23.65
N SER A 94 -8.74 -1.17 -24.07
CA SER A 94 -9.08 -2.19 -25.08
C SER A 94 -10.16 -3.19 -24.63
N GLY A 95 -10.51 -3.23 -23.34
CA GLY A 95 -11.51 -4.15 -22.79
C GLY A 95 -11.05 -5.62 -22.81
N ILE A 96 -11.97 -6.51 -22.42
CA ILE A 96 -11.71 -7.94 -22.22
C ILE A 96 -12.66 -8.75 -23.09
N THR A 97 -12.11 -9.74 -23.80
CA THR A 97 -12.93 -10.64 -24.63
C THR A 97 -13.71 -11.63 -23.75
N SER A 98 -14.87 -12.09 -24.24
CA SER A 98 -15.69 -13.06 -23.51
C SER A 98 -14.96 -14.38 -23.21
N GLY A 99 -13.98 -14.77 -24.04
CA GLY A 99 -13.14 -15.95 -23.82
C GLY A 99 -12.18 -15.81 -22.64
N ASP A 100 -11.68 -14.60 -22.39
CA ASP A 100 -10.72 -14.33 -21.30
C ASP A 100 -11.42 -14.05 -19.96
N MET A 101 -12.66 -13.54 -19.98
CA MET A 101 -13.43 -13.15 -18.79
C MET A 101 -13.53 -14.23 -17.69
N GLN A 102 -13.46 -15.51 -18.06
CA GLN A 102 -13.49 -16.61 -17.08
C GLN A 102 -12.13 -16.87 -16.44
N ARG A 103 -11.04 -16.45 -17.09
CA ARG A 103 -9.65 -16.81 -16.77
C ARG A 103 -8.84 -15.65 -16.21
N ILE A 104 -9.33 -14.41 -16.31
CA ILE A 104 -8.63 -13.21 -15.81
C ILE A 104 -8.25 -13.24 -14.33
N PHE A 105 -8.86 -14.11 -13.52
CA PHE A 105 -8.53 -14.31 -12.11
C PHE A 105 -7.68 -15.56 -11.83
N GLU A 106 -7.37 -16.35 -12.86
CA GLU A 106 -6.45 -17.48 -12.75
C GLU A 106 -5.02 -16.95 -12.48
N PRO A 107 -4.30 -17.51 -11.50
CA PRO A 107 -2.91 -17.15 -11.28
C PRO A 107 -2.06 -17.38 -12.54
N PHE A 108 -1.17 -16.43 -12.83
CA PHE A 108 -0.26 -16.44 -13.98
C PHE A 108 -0.93 -16.28 -15.36
N PHE A 109 -2.25 -16.11 -15.41
CA PHE A 109 -2.92 -15.80 -16.65
C PHE A 109 -2.61 -14.37 -17.07
N THR A 110 -2.12 -14.19 -18.30
CA THR A 110 -1.85 -12.88 -18.89
C THR A 110 -1.98 -12.96 -20.40
N THR A 111 -2.58 -11.93 -21.01
CA THR A 111 -2.63 -11.72 -22.46
C THR A 111 -1.46 -10.87 -22.96
N LYS A 112 -0.60 -10.38 -22.05
CA LYS A 112 0.55 -9.52 -22.35
C LYS A 112 1.77 -10.33 -22.83
N ASP A 113 2.67 -9.67 -23.56
CA ASP A 113 3.96 -10.24 -23.97
C ASP A 113 4.75 -10.82 -22.78
N VAL A 114 5.58 -11.83 -23.08
CA VAL A 114 6.48 -12.45 -22.10
C VAL A 114 7.32 -11.38 -21.40
N GLY A 115 7.22 -11.32 -20.07
CA GLY A 115 7.95 -10.37 -19.23
C GLY A 115 7.25 -9.02 -18.97
N LYS A 116 6.12 -8.73 -19.64
CA LYS A 116 5.36 -7.48 -19.43
C LYS A 116 4.19 -7.60 -18.44
N GLY A 117 4.00 -8.78 -17.85
CA GLY A 117 2.99 -9.00 -16.83
C GLY A 117 3.23 -10.32 -16.11
N THR A 118 3.14 -10.29 -14.78
CA THR A 118 3.27 -11.50 -13.94
C THR A 118 2.03 -12.39 -13.98
N GLY A 119 0.90 -11.86 -14.46
CA GLY A 119 -0.40 -12.52 -14.41
C GLY A 119 -0.94 -12.74 -12.99
N LEU A 120 -0.35 -12.07 -11.97
CA LEU A 120 -0.73 -12.28 -10.57
C LEU A 120 -1.60 -11.16 -9.99
N GLY A 121 -1.64 -9.97 -10.61
CA GLY A 121 -2.28 -8.80 -10.03
C GLY A 121 -3.78 -9.00 -9.76
N LEU A 122 -4.55 -9.41 -10.78
CA LEU A 122 -6.00 -9.64 -10.62
C LEU A 122 -6.29 -10.83 -9.70
N SER A 123 -5.49 -11.90 -9.75
CA SER A 123 -5.66 -13.04 -8.85
C SER A 123 -5.44 -12.67 -7.37
N GLN A 124 -4.49 -11.76 -7.09
CA GLN A 124 -4.26 -11.25 -5.74
C GLN A 124 -5.41 -10.36 -5.26
N ALA A 125 -5.89 -9.45 -6.12
CA ALA A 125 -7.06 -8.61 -5.80
C ALA A 125 -8.30 -9.48 -5.51
N PHE A 126 -8.53 -10.52 -6.31
CA PHE A 126 -9.61 -11.48 -6.10
C PHE A 126 -9.46 -12.26 -4.79
N GLY A 127 -8.24 -12.72 -4.47
CA GLY A 127 -7.93 -13.38 -3.21
C GLY A 127 -8.24 -12.50 -1.99
N PHE A 128 -7.81 -11.23 -2.03
CA PHE A 128 -8.12 -10.25 -1.00
C PHE A 128 -9.64 -10.06 -0.82
N ALA A 129 -10.37 -9.89 -1.92
CA ALA A 129 -11.82 -9.70 -1.89
C ALA A 129 -12.50 -10.88 -1.17
N LYS A 130 -12.15 -12.11 -1.55
CA LYS A 130 -12.70 -13.33 -0.94
C LYS A 130 -12.33 -13.47 0.54
N GLN A 131 -11.08 -13.21 0.91
CA GLN A 131 -10.62 -13.25 2.30
C GLN A 131 -11.31 -12.21 3.18
N SER A 132 -11.69 -11.07 2.59
CA SER A 132 -12.43 -9.99 3.26
C SER A 132 -13.95 -10.22 3.29
N GLY A 133 -14.44 -11.39 2.90
CA GLY A 133 -15.87 -11.71 2.86
C GLY A 133 -16.64 -11.04 1.72
N GLY A 134 -15.91 -10.58 0.70
CA GLY A 134 -16.39 -9.87 -0.48
C GLY A 134 -16.22 -10.65 -1.79
N ASP A 135 -16.31 -9.93 -2.90
CA ASP A 135 -16.08 -10.48 -4.25
C ASP A 135 -15.70 -9.36 -5.25
N ILE A 136 -15.24 -9.75 -6.45
CA ILE A 136 -14.98 -8.81 -7.55
C ILE A 136 -15.89 -9.13 -8.74
N GLU A 137 -16.74 -8.18 -9.11
CA GLU A 137 -17.47 -8.20 -10.38
C GLU A 137 -16.62 -7.59 -11.49
N VAL A 138 -16.76 -8.11 -12.70
CA VAL A 138 -16.12 -7.54 -13.88
C VAL A 138 -17.15 -7.41 -14.98
N THR A 139 -17.26 -6.22 -15.55
CA THR A 139 -18.04 -5.93 -16.74
C THR A 139 -17.13 -5.31 -17.78
N SER A 140 -17.07 -5.89 -18.98
CA SER A 140 -16.20 -5.41 -20.04
C SER A 140 -16.69 -5.93 -21.39
N GLU A 141 -16.46 -5.13 -22.42
CA GLU A 141 -16.63 -5.51 -23.82
C GLU A 141 -15.37 -5.10 -24.59
N ALA A 142 -14.99 -5.89 -25.58
CA ALA A 142 -13.82 -5.59 -26.41
C ALA A 142 -13.98 -4.23 -27.11
N GLY A 143 -13.00 -3.35 -26.91
CA GLY A 143 -12.98 -1.98 -27.43
C GLY A 143 -13.73 -0.93 -26.60
N ALA A 144 -14.37 -1.32 -25.49
CA ALA A 144 -15.17 -0.41 -24.66
C ALA A 144 -14.63 -0.21 -23.23
N GLY A 145 -13.43 -0.71 -22.95
CA GLY A 145 -12.82 -0.70 -21.62
C GLY A 145 -13.36 -1.78 -20.69
N ALA A 146 -12.92 -1.74 -19.43
CA ALA A 146 -13.38 -2.65 -18.39
C ALA A 146 -13.77 -1.89 -17.12
N THR A 147 -14.71 -2.48 -16.38
CA THR A 147 -15.07 -2.07 -15.03
C THR A 147 -14.90 -3.23 -14.07
N PHE A 148 -14.01 -3.06 -13.11
CA PHE A 148 -13.82 -3.99 -11.99
C PHE A 148 -14.48 -3.39 -10.76
N THR A 149 -15.42 -4.11 -10.14
CA THR A 149 -16.09 -3.67 -8.92
C THR A 149 -15.77 -4.60 -7.78
N LEU A 150 -14.98 -4.10 -6.83
CA LEU A 150 -14.68 -4.76 -5.57
C LEU A 150 -15.80 -4.50 -4.57
N TYR A 151 -16.44 -5.55 -4.09
CA TYR A 151 -17.44 -5.50 -3.04
C TYR A 151 -16.82 -5.91 -1.71
N LEU A 152 -16.97 -5.08 -0.68
CA LEU A 152 -16.55 -5.38 0.69
C LEU A 152 -17.73 -5.21 1.66
N PRO A 153 -17.92 -6.09 2.65
CA PRO A 153 -19.00 -5.95 3.62
C PRO A 153 -18.97 -4.58 4.31
N GLU A 154 -20.10 -3.88 4.30
CA GLU A 154 -20.23 -2.57 4.93
C GLU A 154 -20.30 -2.71 6.46
N ALA A 155 -19.45 -1.97 7.16
CA ALA A 155 -19.47 -1.86 8.61
C ALA A 155 -20.48 -0.77 9.04
N GLN A 156 -21.20 -1.03 10.14
CA GLN A 156 -22.28 -0.16 10.63
C GLN A 156 -21.80 1.20 11.17
N SER A 157 -20.51 1.33 11.42
CA SER A 157 -19.86 2.56 11.90
C SER A 157 -18.38 2.52 11.50
N GLY A 158 -17.77 3.70 11.41
CA GLY A 158 -16.32 3.83 11.26
C GLY A 158 -15.56 3.27 12.44
N PRO A 159 -14.26 3.57 12.59
CA PRO A 159 -13.74 3.62 13.95
C PRO A 159 -14.78 4.40 14.75
N GLU A 160 -15.27 3.83 15.87
CA GLU A 160 -16.00 4.64 16.83
C GLU A 160 -15.25 5.96 16.88
N ALA A 161 -15.96 7.07 16.65
CA ALA A 161 -15.49 8.30 17.26
C ALA A 161 -15.34 7.87 18.70
N ILE A 162 -14.09 7.65 19.10
CA ILE A 162 -13.72 7.55 20.49
C ILE A 162 -14.25 8.87 20.97
N ASP A 163 -15.38 8.80 21.66
CA ASP A 163 -16.02 9.96 22.24
C ASP A 163 -14.86 10.69 22.90
N GLU A 164 -14.63 11.95 22.50
CA GLU A 164 -13.78 12.87 23.24
C GLU A 164 -14.49 13.18 24.57
N THR A 165 -14.76 12.13 25.35
CA THR A 165 -14.91 12.25 26.78
C THR A 165 -13.47 12.25 27.29
N PRO A 166 -13.02 13.29 28.01
CA PRO A 166 -11.69 13.36 28.59
C PRO A 166 -11.59 12.35 29.73
N ALA A 167 -11.51 11.07 29.38
CA ALA A 167 -11.27 9.97 30.29
C ALA A 167 -9.78 9.70 30.30
N GLY A 168 -9.07 10.53 31.07
CA GLY A 168 -7.74 10.25 31.58
C GLY A 168 -6.63 10.32 30.54
N THR A 169 -5.74 11.28 30.74
CA THR A 169 -4.35 11.24 30.26
C THR A 169 -3.76 9.82 30.36
N SER A 170 -3.73 9.10 29.25
CA SER A 170 -2.66 8.16 28.94
C SER A 170 -1.77 8.85 27.91
N SER A 171 -0.68 9.41 28.42
CA SER A 171 0.44 9.96 27.66
C SER A 171 0.88 9.02 26.52
N GLY A 172 1.36 9.61 25.41
CA GLY A 172 1.51 8.97 24.10
C GLY A 172 2.38 7.72 24.01
N GLU A 173 1.98 6.84 23.10
CA GLU A 173 2.60 5.51 22.90
C GLU A 173 3.57 5.43 21.71
N GLY A 174 3.87 6.57 21.07
CA GLY A 174 5.03 6.78 20.19
C GLY A 174 5.80 8.06 20.51
N ALA A 175 5.41 8.77 21.59
CA ALA A 175 5.85 10.12 21.88
C ALA A 175 7.36 10.15 22.21
N GLY A 176 8.17 10.58 21.24
CA GLY A 176 9.57 10.95 21.46
C GLY A 176 10.62 10.03 20.85
N LEU A 177 10.23 8.93 20.19
CA LEU A 177 11.18 8.08 19.45
C LEU A 177 11.77 8.85 18.25
N CYS A 178 13.08 8.81 18.12
CA CYS A 178 13.84 9.44 17.06
C CYS A 178 14.14 8.45 15.94
N VAL A 179 13.57 8.67 14.75
CA VAL A 179 13.76 7.83 13.57
C VAL A 179 14.69 8.52 12.57
N LEU A 180 15.74 7.82 12.14
CA LEU A 180 16.55 8.24 11.00
C LEU A 180 15.96 7.61 9.73
N VAL A 181 15.45 8.45 8.82
CA VAL A 181 14.88 8.04 7.53
C VAL A 181 15.93 8.18 6.44
N VAL A 182 16.22 7.10 5.72
CA VAL A 182 17.19 7.05 4.61
C VAL A 182 16.44 6.69 3.32
N GLU A 183 16.29 7.65 2.43
CA GLU A 183 15.52 7.51 1.18
C GLU A 183 16.09 8.49 0.16
N ASP A 184 16.49 7.99 -1.02
CA ASP A 184 17.18 8.78 -2.05
C ASP A 184 16.21 9.64 -2.88
N ASN A 185 14.92 9.27 -2.91
CA ASN A 185 13.88 10.09 -3.50
C ASN A 185 13.39 11.16 -2.51
N GLU A 186 13.59 12.44 -2.85
CA GLU A 186 13.20 13.58 -2.02
C GLU A 186 11.70 13.64 -1.70
N GLU A 187 10.83 13.29 -2.65
CA GLU A 187 9.38 13.32 -2.45
C GLU A 187 8.93 12.20 -1.49
N VAL A 188 9.46 10.99 -1.68
CA VAL A 188 9.17 9.84 -0.81
C VAL A 188 9.75 10.05 0.59
N GLY A 189 10.97 10.59 0.68
CA GLY A 189 11.63 10.90 1.94
C GLY A 189 10.87 11.94 2.75
N ARG A 190 10.42 13.03 2.13
CA ARG A 190 9.59 14.06 2.79
C ARG A 190 8.25 13.49 3.25
N PHE A 191 7.57 12.73 2.40
CA PHE A 191 6.29 12.13 2.73
C PHE A 191 6.39 11.19 3.94
N SER A 192 7.34 10.24 3.92
CA SER A 192 7.55 9.29 5.01
C SER A 192 7.92 9.98 6.33
N THR A 193 8.72 11.05 6.25
CA THR A 193 9.10 11.87 7.40
C THR A 193 7.88 12.56 8.01
N GLN A 194 7.10 13.28 7.20
CA GLN A 194 5.91 14.00 7.66
C GLN A 194 4.88 13.04 8.26
N ALA A 195 4.63 11.89 7.62
CA ALA A 195 3.67 10.92 8.11
C ALA A 195 4.08 10.30 9.46
N LEU A 196 5.39 10.13 9.71
CA LEU A 196 5.89 9.69 11.01
C LEU A 196 5.83 10.81 12.06
N GLU A 197 6.08 12.07 11.69
CA GLU A 197 5.93 13.21 12.61
C GLU A 197 4.48 13.38 13.07
N GLU A 198 3.52 13.21 12.18
CA GLU A 198 2.08 13.22 12.50
C GLU A 198 1.68 12.11 13.48
N LEU A 199 2.44 11.00 13.50
CA LEU A 199 2.29 9.90 14.46
C LEU A 199 3.09 10.10 15.77
N GLY A 200 3.75 11.24 15.94
CA GLY A 200 4.44 11.64 17.17
C GLY A 200 5.92 11.24 17.25
N TYR A 201 6.51 10.75 16.16
CA TYR A 201 7.94 10.48 16.07
C TYR A 201 8.74 11.77 15.84
N LYS A 202 9.98 11.80 16.28
CA LYS A 202 10.97 12.79 15.83
C LYS A 202 11.70 12.19 14.66
N THR A 203 11.69 12.83 13.50
CA THR A 203 12.35 12.26 12.32
C THR A 203 13.50 13.12 11.83
N ARG A 204 14.51 12.48 11.26
CA ARG A 204 15.52 13.13 10.45
C ARG A 204 15.66 12.38 9.14
N TRP A 205 15.47 13.07 8.03
CA TRP A 205 15.70 12.52 6.69
C TRP A 205 17.14 12.79 6.22
N VAL A 206 17.70 11.81 5.50
CA VAL A 206 18.95 11.89 4.75
C VAL A 206 18.78 11.16 3.42
N ALA A 207 19.48 11.62 2.39
CA ALA A 207 19.30 11.11 1.02
C ALA A 207 20.18 9.90 0.69
N THR A 208 21.24 9.65 1.46
CA THR A 208 22.16 8.54 1.18
C THR A 208 22.62 7.82 2.46
N ALA A 209 23.03 6.55 2.30
CA ALA A 209 23.55 5.75 3.38
C ALA A 209 24.85 6.33 3.99
N GLU A 210 25.70 6.97 3.17
CA GLU A 210 26.92 7.65 3.66
C GLU A 210 26.58 8.84 4.55
N GLU A 211 25.53 9.59 4.19
CA GLU A 211 25.04 10.69 5.03
C GLU A 211 24.44 10.15 6.34
N ALA A 212 23.69 9.05 6.29
CA ALA A 212 23.18 8.36 7.46
C ALA A 212 24.30 7.98 8.44
N LEU A 213 25.37 7.35 7.93
CA LEU A 213 26.55 6.99 8.74
C LEU A 213 27.21 8.22 9.37
N ARG A 214 27.39 9.32 8.61
CA ARG A 214 27.98 10.56 9.16
C ARG A 214 27.11 11.17 10.25
N VAL A 215 25.78 11.13 10.09
CA VAL A 215 24.83 11.64 11.09
C VAL A 215 24.91 10.80 12.38
N LEU A 216 24.99 9.48 12.25
CA LEU A 216 25.12 8.55 13.37
C LEU A 216 26.48 8.66 14.08
N GLU A 217 27.58 8.88 13.35
CA GLU A 217 28.92 9.08 13.92
C GLU A 217 29.05 10.41 14.69
N ARG A 218 28.42 11.48 14.17
CA ARG A 218 28.49 12.83 14.77
C ARG A 218 27.59 13.00 15.99
N GLY A 219 26.49 12.26 16.05
CA GLY A 219 25.55 12.28 17.17
C GLY A 219 25.58 10.95 17.92
N LYS A 220 26.34 10.87 19.01
CA LYS A 220 26.29 9.71 19.92
C LYS A 220 24.85 9.49 20.41
N ALA A 221 24.19 8.50 19.81
CA ALA A 221 22.94 7.84 20.22
C ALA A 221 21.74 8.76 20.50
N GLY A 222 21.28 9.48 19.48
CA GLY A 222 20.01 10.22 19.52
C GLY A 222 18.88 9.59 18.71
N PHE A 223 19.12 8.46 18.03
CA PHE A 223 18.15 7.74 17.20
C PHE A 223 17.85 6.38 17.80
N ASP A 224 16.58 6.02 17.83
CA ASP A 224 16.08 4.75 18.38
C ASP A 224 15.93 3.69 17.29
N VAL A 225 15.81 4.10 16.03
CA VAL A 225 15.66 3.20 14.89
C VAL A 225 16.05 3.88 13.57
N VAL A 226 16.62 3.10 12.65
CA VAL A 226 16.87 3.52 11.27
C VAL A 226 15.84 2.88 10.37
N PHE A 227 15.15 3.70 9.56
CA PHE A 227 14.26 3.24 8.50
C PHE A 227 14.90 3.58 7.15
N SER A 228 15.25 2.58 6.35
CA SER A 228 15.99 2.76 5.10
C SER A 228 15.31 2.07 3.93
N ASP A 229 15.31 2.71 2.76
CA ASP A 229 15.06 1.97 1.52
C ASP A 229 16.21 0.99 1.24
N VAL A 230 15.89 -0.15 0.63
CA VAL A 230 16.88 -1.15 0.25
C VAL A 230 17.64 -0.75 -0.99
N VAL A 231 16.94 -0.20 -1.99
CA VAL A 231 17.51 0.14 -3.29
C VAL A 231 17.83 1.63 -3.31
N MET A 232 19.11 1.98 -3.15
CA MET A 232 19.58 3.37 -3.24
C MET A 232 20.90 3.41 -4.02
N PRO A 233 21.23 4.52 -4.70
CA PRO A 233 22.52 4.72 -5.34
C PRO A 233 23.69 4.69 -4.34
N GLY A 234 24.80 4.07 -4.73
CA GLY A 234 25.98 3.96 -3.86
C GLY A 234 25.85 2.78 -2.88
N ILE A 235 25.98 3.06 -1.58
CA ILE A 235 25.72 2.07 -0.54
C ILE A 235 24.21 1.87 -0.41
N GLY A 236 23.73 0.66 -0.74
CA GLY A 236 22.31 0.30 -0.58
C GLY A 236 21.90 0.07 0.88
N GLY A 237 20.60 0.06 1.16
CA GLY A 237 20.08 -0.08 2.53
C GLY A 237 20.47 -1.38 3.23
N LEU A 238 20.61 -2.47 2.47
CA LEU A 238 21.06 -3.75 3.03
C LEU A 238 22.52 -3.70 3.48
N GLU A 239 23.39 -3.04 2.73
CA GLU A 239 24.79 -2.85 3.13
C GLU A 239 24.91 -1.90 4.32
N LEU A 240 24.11 -0.83 4.33
CA LEU A 240 23.97 0.06 5.49
C LEU A 240 23.56 -0.72 6.74
N ALA A 241 22.51 -1.54 6.65
CA ALA A 241 22.04 -2.37 7.76
C ALA A 241 23.11 -3.34 8.27
N LYS A 242 23.81 -4.05 7.36
CA LYS A 242 24.93 -4.94 7.71
C LYS A 242 26.07 -4.18 8.42
N LYS A 243 26.33 -2.94 8.05
CA LYS A 243 27.34 -2.09 8.69
C LYS A 243 26.88 -1.63 10.08
N LEU A 244 25.66 -1.14 10.20
CA LEU A 244 25.09 -0.71 11.48
C LEU A 244 24.97 -1.85 12.48
N SER A 245 24.60 -3.07 12.07
CA SER A 245 24.59 -4.20 13.00
C SER A 245 25.97 -4.59 13.54
N ARG A 246 27.06 -4.27 12.83
CA ARG A 246 28.42 -4.50 13.31
C ARG A 246 28.90 -3.37 14.22
N ASP A 247 28.63 -2.13 13.83
CA ASP A 247 29.19 -0.94 14.47
C ASP A 247 28.30 -0.41 15.62
N MET A 248 26.99 -0.67 15.56
CA MET A 248 25.95 -0.21 16.49
C MET A 248 24.87 -1.31 16.68
N PRO A 249 25.19 -2.44 17.33
CA PRO A 249 24.29 -3.60 17.42
C PRO A 249 22.98 -3.34 18.18
N GLU A 250 22.92 -2.30 19.02
CA GLU A 250 21.72 -1.90 19.77
C GLU A 250 20.75 -1.03 18.95
N LEU A 251 21.16 -0.55 17.76
CA LEU A 251 20.34 0.30 16.90
C LEU A 251 19.57 -0.57 15.88
N PRO A 252 18.25 -0.78 16.05
CA PRO A 252 17.47 -1.56 15.10
C PRO A 252 17.41 -0.86 13.73
N VAL A 253 17.42 -1.67 12.67
CA VAL A 253 17.28 -1.22 11.28
C VAL A 253 16.08 -1.91 10.64
N VAL A 254 15.18 -1.09 10.11
CA VAL A 254 14.01 -1.54 9.34
C VAL A 254 14.22 -1.18 7.87
N LEU A 255 14.05 -2.17 7.00
CA LEU A 255 14.31 -2.06 5.58
C LEU A 255 13.01 -2.03 4.78
N ALA A 256 12.81 -0.98 3.99
CA ALA A 256 11.74 -0.91 3.01
C ALA A 256 12.17 -1.60 1.71
N SER A 257 11.38 -2.56 1.22
CA SER A 257 11.74 -3.40 0.06
C SER A 257 10.69 -3.37 -1.04
N GLY A 258 11.10 -3.12 -2.29
CA GLY A 258 10.24 -3.30 -3.47
C GLY A 258 10.08 -4.76 -3.88
N TYR A 259 9.09 -5.04 -4.75
CA TYR A 259 8.69 -6.39 -5.19
C TYR A 259 9.88 -7.32 -5.59
N SER A 260 9.91 -8.49 -4.93
CA SER A 260 10.53 -9.78 -5.30
C SER A 260 12.03 -9.90 -5.63
N HIS A 261 12.81 -8.84 -5.76
CA HIS A 261 14.24 -8.99 -6.10
C HIS A 261 15.10 -9.41 -4.89
N VAL A 262 14.92 -8.80 -3.71
CA VAL A 262 15.95 -8.87 -2.65
C VAL A 262 15.83 -10.13 -1.80
N ILE A 263 14.61 -10.62 -1.58
CA ILE A 263 14.33 -11.84 -0.81
C ILE A 263 14.85 -13.09 -1.55
N ALA A 264 14.85 -13.06 -2.89
CA ALA A 264 15.18 -14.21 -3.73
C ALA A 264 16.69 -14.49 -3.87
N GLN A 265 17.56 -13.50 -3.58
CA GLN A 265 19.01 -13.69 -3.70
C GLN A 265 19.75 -13.87 -2.37
N GLU A 266 19.28 -13.30 -1.25
CA GLU A 266 20.05 -13.31 0.01
C GLU A 266 19.29 -13.72 1.28
N GLY A 267 17.96 -13.91 1.24
CA GLY A 267 17.15 -14.24 2.42
C GLY A 267 17.07 -13.09 3.44
N SER A 268 16.14 -13.15 4.40
CA SER A 268 16.12 -12.21 5.51
C SER A 268 17.32 -12.51 6.42
N HIS A 269 18.41 -11.76 6.27
CA HIS A 269 19.61 -11.87 7.12
C HIS A 269 19.38 -11.43 8.58
N GLY A 270 18.21 -11.72 9.17
CA GLY A 270 17.83 -11.30 10.52
C GLY A 270 17.34 -9.86 10.62
N PHE A 271 17.12 -9.17 9.49
CA PHE A 271 16.61 -7.80 9.47
C PHE A 271 15.10 -7.74 9.31
N THR A 272 14.47 -6.75 9.95
CA THR A 272 13.05 -6.49 9.83
C THR A 272 12.75 -5.79 8.52
N LEU A 273 11.85 -6.35 7.72
CA LEU A 273 11.46 -5.79 6.43
C LEU A 273 10.04 -5.23 6.46
N VAL A 274 9.85 -4.14 5.73
CA VAL A 274 8.57 -3.57 5.34
C VAL A 274 8.48 -3.63 3.82
N HIS A 275 7.35 -4.08 3.27
CA HIS A 275 7.19 -4.19 1.83
C HIS A 275 6.63 -2.90 1.25
N LYS A 276 7.25 -2.39 0.17
CA LYS A 276 6.72 -1.28 -0.63
C LYS A 276 5.62 -1.83 -1.56
N PRO A 277 4.44 -1.17 -1.66
CA PRO A 277 4.08 0.06 -0.94
C PRO A 277 3.68 -0.21 0.52
N TYR A 278 4.06 0.69 1.43
CA TYR A 278 3.79 0.62 2.86
C TYR A 278 2.97 1.82 3.34
N SER A 279 2.17 1.63 4.39
CA SER A 279 1.47 2.73 5.07
C SER A 279 2.28 3.26 6.27
N ALA A 280 2.06 4.52 6.65
CA ALA A 280 2.70 5.11 7.84
C ALA A 280 2.31 4.35 9.14
N ASP A 281 1.08 3.86 9.23
CA ASP A 281 0.59 3.02 10.33
C ASP A 281 1.34 1.67 10.41
N GLU A 282 1.62 1.06 9.26
CA GLU A 282 2.39 -0.20 9.15
C GLU A 282 3.84 0.02 9.56
N VAL A 283 4.50 1.04 9.00
CA VAL A 283 5.86 1.42 9.40
C VAL A 283 5.90 1.70 10.90
N SER A 284 4.98 2.50 11.44
CA SER A 284 4.90 2.81 12.86
C SER A 284 4.73 1.56 13.74
N ARG A 285 3.89 0.59 13.33
CA ARG A 285 3.73 -0.68 14.04
C ARG A 285 5.03 -1.48 14.07
N VAL A 286 5.72 -1.55 12.94
CA VAL A 286 6.98 -2.28 12.80
C VAL A 286 8.10 -1.60 13.59
N LEU A 287 8.22 -0.27 13.50
CA LEU A 287 9.17 0.52 14.28
C LEU A 287 8.96 0.29 15.78
N ARG A 288 7.72 0.33 16.27
CA ARG A 288 7.41 0.03 17.68
C ARG A 288 7.83 -1.37 18.10
N ALA A 289 7.52 -2.37 17.28
CA ALA A 289 7.86 -3.77 17.57
C ALA A 289 9.37 -3.93 17.77
N VAL A 290 10.18 -3.43 16.82
CA VAL A 290 11.64 -3.57 16.90
C VAL A 290 12.26 -2.77 18.04
N THR A 291 11.76 -1.55 18.31
CA THR A 291 12.27 -0.75 19.44
C THR A 291 11.89 -1.34 20.79
N SER A 292 10.77 -2.06 20.88
CA SER A 292 10.33 -2.72 22.12
C SER A 292 11.09 -4.03 22.42
N GLU A 293 11.57 -4.71 21.37
CA GLU A 293 12.40 -5.91 21.50
C GLU A 293 13.85 -5.56 21.85
N SER A 294 14.40 -4.46 21.33
CA SER A 294 15.74 -3.97 21.66
C SER A 294 15.86 -3.35 23.06
N ALA A 295 14.73 -2.99 23.70
CA ALA A 295 14.70 -2.42 25.06
C ALA A 295 14.69 -3.49 26.19
N ARG A 296 14.73 -4.79 25.85
CA ARG A 296 14.80 -5.92 26.79
C ARG A 296 16.19 -6.55 26.82
#